data_AF-A0A7S1H8R8-F1
#
_entry.id   AF-A0A7S1H8R8-F1
#
_cell.length_a   1.000
_cell.length_b   1.000
_cell.length_c   1.000
_cell.angle_alpha   90.00
_cell.angle_beta   90.00
_cell.angle_gamma   90.00
#
_symmetry.space_group_name_H-M   'P 1'
#
loop_
_entity.id
_entity.type
_entity.pdbx_description
1 polymer ?
#
loop_
_entity_poly.entity_id
_entity_poly.type
_entity_poly.pdbx_seq_one_letter_code
_entity_poly.pdbx_strand_id
1 'polypeptide(L)'
;PLLVSKSDTTGTVMTFVYAQGTPYSPTGVPDSGEYRGFKWDKSTGVLSLALGLGATLQPNWQPITDPDSVTITNFDVSVVTQSVSLGQFCENACNAGTPNCPVQEVYR
;
A
#
# COMPACT_ATOMS: atom_id res chain seq x y z
N PRO A 1 5.25 4.02 3.79
CA PRO A 1 4.51 2.74 3.65
C PRO A 1 5.25 1.87 2.65
N LEU A 2 5.68 0.66 3.02
CA LEU A 2 6.39 -0.20 2.09
C LEU A 2 5.39 -0.77 1.07
N LEU A 3 5.66 -0.64 -0.23
CA LEU A 3 4.94 -1.40 -1.24
C LEU A 3 5.36 -2.87 -1.14
N VAL A 4 4.43 -3.74 -0.76
CA VAL A 4 4.69 -5.18 -0.63
C VAL A 4 4.53 -5.85 -1.99
N SER A 5 3.47 -5.52 -2.72
CA SER A 5 3.23 -6.02 -4.07
C SER A 5 2.18 -5.19 -4.81
N LYS A 6 2.38 -5.07 -6.13
CA LYS A 6 1.35 -4.68 -7.09
C LYS A 6 1.30 -5.75 -8.17
N SER A 7 0.15 -6.41 -8.32
CA SER A 7 -0.10 -7.35 -9.42
C SER A 7 -1.30 -6.84 -10.21
N ASP A 8 -1.06 -6.57 -11.49
CA ASP A 8 -2.08 -6.18 -12.46
C ASP A 8 -2.21 -7.19 -13.62
N THR A 9 -1.40 -8.24 -13.59
CA THR A 9 -1.30 -9.20 -14.69
C THR A 9 -1.55 -10.61 -14.21
N THR A 10 -2.79 -11.08 -14.35
CA THR A 10 -3.19 -12.45 -14.77
C THR A 10 -4.72 -12.63 -14.83
N GLY A 11 -5.40 -11.82 -15.65
CA GLY A 11 -6.71 -12.16 -16.22
C GLY A 11 -7.96 -11.85 -15.38
N THR A 12 -7.91 -11.96 -14.06
CA THR A 12 -9.15 -11.87 -13.26
C THR A 12 -9.03 -11.20 -11.91
N VAL A 13 -7.84 -10.97 -11.36
CA VAL A 13 -7.69 -10.32 -10.05
C VAL A 13 -6.60 -9.25 -10.11
N MET A 14 -6.93 -8.05 -9.64
CA MET A 14 -5.98 -6.98 -9.35
C MET A 14 -5.72 -6.95 -7.85
N THR A 15 -4.46 -6.79 -7.43
CA THR A 15 -4.09 -6.69 -6.01
C THR A 15 -3.02 -5.65 -5.80
N PHE A 16 -3.22 -4.82 -4.78
CA PHE A 16 -2.28 -3.81 -4.30
C PHE A 16 -2.15 -3.95 -2.78
N VAL A 17 -0.94 -4.19 -2.28
CA VAL A 17 -0.67 -4.38 -0.83
C VAL A 17 0.47 -3.49 -0.37
N TYR A 18 0.27 -2.83 0.77
CA TYR A 18 1.23 -1.94 1.41
C TYR A 18 1.26 -2.13 2.94
N ALA A 19 2.33 -1.66 3.57
CA ALA A 19 2.49 -1.63 5.02
C ALA A 19 2.22 -0.24 5.61
N GLN A 20 1.49 -0.15 6.72
CA GLN A 20 1.18 1.13 7.39
C GLN A 20 2.26 1.57 8.41
N GLY A 21 3.07 0.65 8.92
CA GLY A 21 3.97 0.85 10.06
C GLY A 21 5.07 1.91 9.94
N THR A 22 5.33 2.58 11.06
CA THR A 22 6.55 3.33 11.37
C THR A 22 7.01 2.98 12.79
N PRO A 23 8.31 2.69 13.04
CA PRO A 23 9.40 2.71 12.08
C PRO A 23 9.29 1.56 11.08
N TYR A 24 9.90 1.78 9.92
CA TYR A 24 10.02 0.75 8.89
C TYR A 24 10.66 -0.52 9.47
N SER A 25 10.06 -1.68 9.23
CA SER A 25 10.68 -2.95 9.58
C SER A 25 12.05 -3.06 8.89
N PRO A 26 13.16 -3.14 9.63
CA PRO A 26 14.50 -3.14 9.04
C PRO A 26 14.76 -4.38 8.16
N THR A 27 13.90 -5.40 8.25
CA THR A 27 13.96 -6.61 7.42
C THR A 27 13.18 -6.47 6.10
N GLY A 28 12.42 -5.39 5.92
CA GLY A 28 11.53 -5.20 4.76
C GLY A 28 10.30 -6.08 4.77
N VAL A 29 10.01 -6.78 5.88
CA VAL A 29 8.79 -7.58 6.06
C VAL A 29 7.87 -6.84 7.03
N PRO A 30 6.65 -6.46 6.62
CA PRO A 30 5.68 -5.82 7.52
C PRO A 30 5.25 -6.75 8.66
N ASP A 31 4.87 -6.18 9.80
CA ASP A 31 4.22 -6.97 10.85
C ASP A 31 2.82 -7.43 10.40
N SER A 32 2.33 -8.53 10.97
CA SER A 32 1.03 -9.12 10.58
C SER A 32 -0.13 -8.13 10.66
N GLY A 33 -0.10 -7.22 11.65
CA GLY A 33 -1.08 -6.15 11.84
C GLY A 33 -0.94 -4.97 10.89
N GLU A 34 0.08 -4.94 10.02
CA GLU A 34 0.42 -3.78 9.19
C GLU A 34 0.11 -3.95 7.71
N TYR A 35 -0.23 -5.17 7.28
CA TYR A 35 -0.65 -5.44 5.91
C TYR A 35 -1.99 -4.74 5.62
N ARG A 36 -1.98 -3.86 4.63
CA ARG A 36 -3.15 -3.14 4.10
C ARG A 36 -3.15 -3.25 2.59
N GLY A 37 -4.28 -2.98 1.96
CA GLY A 37 -4.35 -3.08 0.52
C GLY A 37 -5.74 -3.21 -0.05
N PHE A 38 -5.81 -3.25 -1.38
CA PHE A 38 -7.02 -3.43 -2.16
C PHE A 38 -6.89 -4.66 -3.04
N LYS A 39 -7.99 -5.37 -3.20
CA LYS A 39 -8.13 -6.47 -4.17
C LYS A 39 -9.42 -6.28 -4.93
N TRP A 40 -9.34 -6.29 -6.25
CA TRP A 40 -10.51 -6.31 -7.12
C TRP A 40 -10.52 -7.61 -7.91
N ASP A 41 -11.58 -8.39 -7.74
CA ASP A 41 -11.83 -9.58 -8.56
C ASP A 41 -12.73 -9.18 -9.74
N LYS A 42 -12.15 -9.19 -10.95
CA LYS A 42 -12.80 -8.84 -12.21
C LYS A 42 -13.86 -9.85 -12.63
N SER A 43 -13.83 -11.09 -12.13
CA SER A 43 -14.86 -12.10 -12.44
C SER A 43 -16.14 -11.90 -11.66
N THR A 44 -16.01 -11.48 -10.40
CA THR A 44 -17.15 -11.26 -9.50
C THR A 44 -17.52 -9.79 -9.37
N GLY A 45 -16.63 -8.88 -9.79
CA GLY A 45 -16.78 -7.44 -9.64
C GLY A 45 -16.66 -6.96 -8.19
N VAL A 46 -16.12 -7.79 -7.30
CA VAL A 46 -16.01 -7.49 -5.86
C VAL A 46 -14.71 -6.77 -5.55
N LEU A 47 -14.83 -5.61 -4.91
CA LEU A 47 -13.71 -4.89 -4.31
C LEU A 47 -13.58 -5.25 -2.82
N SER A 48 -12.36 -5.50 -2.37
CA SER A 48 -12.03 -5.91 -1.00
C SER A 48 -10.88 -5.09 -0.43
N LEU A 49 -10.88 -4.93 0.89
CA LEU A 49 -9.81 -4.29 1.68
C LEU A 49 -9.07 -5.34 2.53
N ALA A 50 -7.74 -5.24 2.63
CA ALA A 50 -6.96 -6.07 3.54
C ALA A 50 -6.88 -5.43 4.94
N LEU A 51 -7.21 -6.22 5.97
CA LEU A 51 -7.19 -5.82 7.38
C LEU A 51 -6.11 -6.58 8.17
N GLY A 52 -4.87 -6.55 7.69
CA GLY A 52 -3.77 -7.34 8.24
C GLY A 52 -3.70 -8.75 7.67
N LEU A 53 -2.87 -9.59 8.28
CA LEU A 53 -2.81 -11.03 7.97
C LEU A 53 -3.78 -11.82 8.86
N GLY A 54 -4.42 -12.82 8.27
CA GLY A 54 -5.19 -13.83 9.01
C GLY A 54 -4.31 -14.93 9.60
N ALA A 55 -4.94 -15.92 10.24
CA ALA A 55 -4.27 -17.04 10.91
C ALA A 55 -3.35 -17.88 9.98
N THR A 56 -3.59 -17.85 8.67
CA THR A 56 -2.79 -18.55 7.65
C THR A 56 -1.62 -17.71 7.09
N LEU A 57 -1.33 -16.55 7.71
CA LEU A 57 -0.34 -15.57 7.25
C LEU A 57 -0.62 -15.03 5.84
N GLN A 58 -1.88 -15.12 5.39
CA GLN A 58 -2.35 -14.50 4.16
C GLN A 58 -3.15 -13.23 4.46
N PRO A 59 -3.18 -12.22 3.56
CA PRO A 59 -3.97 -11.02 3.79
C PRO A 59 -5.45 -11.35 4.05
N ASN A 60 -5.99 -10.78 5.13
CA ASN A 60 -7.39 -10.90 5.52
C ASN A 60 -8.25 -9.95 4.67
N TRP A 61 -8.70 -10.44 3.52
CA TRP A 61 -9.53 -9.68 2.58
C TRP A 61 -10.99 -9.63 3.04
N GLN A 62 -11.49 -8.43 3.29
CA GLN A 62 -12.90 -8.16 3.60
C GLN A 62 -13.56 -7.49 2.40
N PRO A 63 -14.66 -8.04 1.84
CA PRO A 63 -15.39 -7.38 0.76
C PRO A 63 -16.00 -6.06 1.28
N ILE A 64 -15.89 -5.01 0.47
CA ILE A 64 -16.46 -3.69 0.76
C ILE A 64 -17.57 -3.30 -0.23
N THR A 65 -17.83 -4.16 -1.21
CA THR A 65 -18.91 -4.04 -2.20
C THR A 65 -19.70 -5.33 -2.23
N ASP A 66 -21.02 -5.22 -2.33
CA ASP A 66 -21.91 -6.34 -2.60
C ASP A 66 -22.16 -6.43 -4.10
N PRO A 67 -21.67 -7.47 -4.81
CA PRO A 67 -21.79 -7.58 -6.25
C PRO A 67 -23.24 -7.75 -6.74
N ASP A 68 -24.16 -8.19 -5.87
CA ASP A 68 -25.59 -8.35 -6.19
C ASP A 68 -26.34 -7.00 -6.19
N SER A 69 -25.76 -5.98 -5.55
CA SER A 69 -26.30 -4.61 -5.54
C SER A 69 -25.46 -3.63 -6.36
N VAL A 70 -24.13 -3.70 -6.26
CA VAL A 70 -23.16 -2.80 -6.88
C VAL A 70 -21.94 -3.58 -7.34
N THR A 71 -21.81 -3.72 -8.65
CA THR A 71 -20.66 -4.39 -9.28
C THR A 71 -19.62 -3.37 -9.72
N ILE A 72 -18.35 -3.57 -9.33
CA ILE A 72 -17.24 -2.75 -9.83
C ILE A 72 -16.83 -3.28 -11.20
N THR A 73 -16.99 -2.44 -12.23
CA THR A 73 -16.67 -2.78 -13.63
C THR A 73 -15.26 -2.33 -14.04
N ASN A 74 -14.70 -1.36 -13.33
CA ASN A 74 -13.33 -0.92 -13.51
C ASN A 74 -12.75 -0.39 -12.20
N PHE A 75 -11.53 -0.78 -11.89
CA PHE A 75 -10.78 -0.30 -10.74
C PHE A 75 -9.30 -0.23 -11.13
N ASP A 76 -8.66 0.90 -10.82
CA ASP A 76 -7.25 1.13 -11.07
C ASP A 76 -6.58 1.67 -9.79
N VAL A 77 -5.30 1.33 -9.62
CA VAL A 77 -4.49 1.84 -8.51
C VAL A 77 -3.28 2.58 -9.08
N SER A 78 -3.35 3.90 -9.04
CA SER A 78 -2.22 4.79 -9.32
C SER A 78 -1.49 5.12 -8.01
N VAL A 79 -0.24 4.69 -7.90
CA VAL A 79 0.60 4.93 -6.72
C VAL A 79 1.60 6.01 -7.09
N VAL A 80 1.59 7.12 -6.36
CA VAL A 80 2.50 8.23 -6.57
C VAL A 80 3.54 8.24 -5.44
N THR A 81 4.78 7.89 -5.75
CA THR A 81 5.89 8.07 -4.81
C THR A 81 6.42 9.50 -4.90
N GLN A 82 6.49 10.18 -3.76
CA GLN A 82 7.06 11.51 -3.63
C GLN A 82 8.15 11.51 -2.57
N SER A 83 9.34 11.99 -2.93
CA SER A 83 10.39 12.30 -1.96
C SER A 83 10.13 13.66 -1.34
N VAL A 84 9.96 13.69 -0.03
CA VAL A 84 9.82 14.92 0.75
C VAL A 84 11.15 15.19 1.43
N SER A 85 11.73 16.38 1.19
CA SER A 85 12.96 16.78 1.86
C SER A 85 12.66 17.14 3.31
N LEU A 86 13.39 16.51 4.24
CA LEU A 86 13.29 16.76 5.67
C LEU A 86 14.30 17.79 6.16
N GLY A 87 15.07 18.40 5.26
CA GLY A 87 16.22 19.24 5.62
C GLY A 87 15.89 20.39 6.56
N GLN A 88 14.70 20.98 6.43
CA GLN A 88 14.20 22.05 7.31
C GLN A 88 13.77 21.57 8.71
N PHE A 89 13.63 20.27 8.94
CA PHE A 89 13.17 19.66 10.20
C PHE A 89 14.30 19.01 11.00
N CYS A 90 15.54 19.07 10.52
CA CYS A 90 16.72 18.56 11.23
C CYS A 90 17.29 19.61 12.19
N GLU A 91 17.90 19.19 13.32
CA GLU A 91 18.61 20.10 14.24
C GLU A 91 19.68 20.93 13.52
N ASN A 92 20.40 20.30 12.59
CA ASN A 92 21.24 20.99 11.61
C ASN A 92 20.48 21.06 10.29
N ALA A 93 19.73 22.14 10.11
CA ALA A 93 18.92 22.31 8.91
C ALA A 93 19.82 22.30 7.66
N CYS A 94 19.52 21.41 6.72
CA CYS A 94 20.13 21.40 5.39
C CYS A 94 19.12 21.95 4.37
N ASN A 95 19.60 22.71 3.39
CA ASN A 95 18.73 23.20 2.32
C ASN A 95 18.10 22.02 1.59
N ALA A 96 16.81 22.12 1.27
CA ALA A 96 16.10 21.06 0.56
C ALA A 96 16.82 20.69 -0.74
N GLY A 97 17.05 19.40 -0.97
CA GLY A 97 17.78 18.88 -2.14
C GLY A 97 19.31 18.87 -2.03
N THR A 98 19.90 19.28 -0.89
CA THR A 98 21.35 19.16 -0.65
C THR A 98 21.78 17.68 -0.60
N PRO A 99 22.93 17.28 -1.18
CA PRO A 99 23.43 15.91 -1.07
C PRO A 99 23.52 15.44 0.39
N ASN A 100 23.11 14.20 0.66
CA ASN A 100 23.08 13.57 2.00
C ASN A 100 22.10 14.21 3.02
N CYS A 101 21.25 15.13 2.59
CA CYS A 101 20.20 15.68 3.43
C CYS A 101 19.05 14.64 3.58
N PRO A 102 18.48 14.42 4.79
CA PRO A 102 17.46 13.41 4.98
C PRO A 102 16.21 13.64 4.12
N VAL A 103 15.68 12.55 3.56
CA VAL A 103 14.44 12.54 2.78
C VAL A 103 13.51 11.45 3.31
N GLN A 104 12.21 11.68 3.18
CA GLN A 104 11.19 10.66 3.42
C GLN A 104 10.47 10.34 2.11
N GLU A 105 10.34 9.06 1.81
CA GLU A 105 9.46 8.61 0.74
C GLU A 105 8.03 8.49 1.27
N VAL A 106 7.13 9.19 0.60
CA VAL A 106 5.70 9.14 0.87
C VAL A 106 5.01 8.59 -0.37
N TYR A 107 4.11 7.64 -0.16
CA TYR A 107 3.27 7.08 -1.23
C TYR A 107 1.89 7.71 -1.09
N ARG A 108 1.38 8.30 -2.17
CA ARG A 108 0.06 8.90 -2.29
C ARG A 108 -0.79 8.14 -3.30
#